data_AF-A0AAE5X3I9-F1
#
_entry.id   AF-A0AAE5X3I9-F1
#
_cell.length_a   1.000
_cell.length_b   1.000
_cell.length_c   1.000
_cell.angle_alpha   90.00
_cell.angle_beta   90.00
_cell.angle_gamma   90.00
#
_symmetry.space_group_name_H-M   'P 1'
#
loop_
_entity.id
_entity.type
_entity.pdbx_description
1 polymer ?
#
loop_
_entity_poly.entity_id
_entity_poly.type
_entity_poly.pdbx_seq_one_letter_code
_entity_poly.pdbx_strand_id
1 'polypeptide(L)' 'MPWSTPFADPIGLRGGRSLRTLQEAADFIMRLPEDEQQEPRWQTAIEMLINAAETGGGWLLFARIGMLRALNGNGRRD' A
#
# COMPACT_ATOMS: atom_id res chain seq x y z
N MET A 1 6.92 2.59 13.96
CA MET A 1 5.65 3.35 13.87
C MET A 1 4.48 2.40 14.06
N PRO A 2 3.46 2.73 14.86
CA PRO A 2 2.28 1.88 14.98
C PRO A 2 1.57 1.72 13.61
N TRP A 3 0.91 0.60 13.38
CA TRP A 3 0.13 0.40 12.15
C TRP A 3 -1.01 1.42 11.97
N SER A 4 -1.47 2.03 13.06
CA SER A 4 -2.40 3.15 13.05
C SER A 4 -1.79 4.49 12.57
N THR A 5 -0.48 4.54 12.28
CA THR A 5 0.18 5.75 11.78
C THR A 5 -0.43 6.19 10.45
N PRO A 6 -0.86 7.46 10.34
CA PRO A 6 -1.42 7.98 9.11
C PRO A 6 -0.33 8.30 8.08
N PHE A 7 -0.67 8.20 6.80
CA PHE A 7 0.10 8.81 5.73
C PHE A 7 -0.04 10.34 5.79
N ALA A 8 1.02 11.06 5.41
CA ALA A 8 0.97 12.51 5.27
C ALA A 8 -0.05 12.96 4.19
N ASP A 9 -0.20 12.14 3.15
CA ASP A 9 -1.24 12.29 2.13
C ASP A 9 -1.92 10.93 1.91
N PRO A 10 -3.24 10.79 2.16
CA PRO A 10 -3.96 9.54 1.97
C PRO A 10 -3.83 8.95 0.56
N ILE A 11 -3.96 7.63 0.46
CA ILE A 11 -3.93 6.92 -0.84
C ILE A 11 -5.36 6.85 -1.36
N GLY A 12 -5.65 7.55 -2.46
CA GLY A 12 -6.96 7.50 -3.12
C GLY A 12 -7.21 6.18 -3.84
N LEU A 13 -8.42 5.65 -3.71
CA LEU A 13 -8.94 4.48 -4.43
C LEU A 13 -9.95 4.92 -5.49
N ARG A 14 -10.18 4.03 -6.47
CA ARG A 14 -11.31 4.18 -7.42
C ARG A 14 -12.63 4.20 -6.62
N GLY A 15 -13.48 5.18 -6.89
CA GLY A 15 -14.75 5.38 -6.17
C GLY A 15 -14.68 6.36 -4.99
N GLY A 16 -13.60 7.13 -4.86
CA GLY A 16 -13.52 8.26 -3.90
C GLY A 16 -13.22 7.87 -2.45
N ARG A 17 -12.99 6.58 -2.18
CA ARG A 17 -12.47 6.11 -0.89
C ARG A 17 -10.97 6.39 -0.79
N SER A 18 -10.45 6.51 0.42
CA SER A 18 -9.01 6.69 0.66
C SER A 18 -8.51 5.82 1.81
N LEU A 19 -7.31 5.29 1.67
CA LEU A 19 -6.57 4.59 2.73
C LEU A 19 -5.69 5.61 3.46
N ARG A 20 -5.94 5.78 4.75
CA ARG A 20 -5.36 6.83 5.59
C ARG A 20 -4.18 6.36 6.41
N THR A 21 -4.15 5.08 6.78
CA THR A 21 -3.14 4.51 7.69
C THR A 21 -2.41 3.33 7.06
N LEU A 22 -1.26 2.96 7.64
CA LEU A 22 -0.54 1.74 7.27
C LEU A 22 -1.44 0.49 7.40
N GLN A 23 -2.25 0.44 8.46
CA GLN A 23 -3.21 -0.64 8.68
C GLN A 23 -4.26 -0.71 7.58
N GLU A 24 -4.89 0.42 7.22
CA GLU A 24 -5.88 0.43 6.14
C GLU A 24 -5.28 -0.01 4.79
N ALA A 25 -4.00 0.32 4.55
CA ALA A 25 -3.26 -0.16 3.39
C ALA A 25 -3.01 -1.67 3.43
N ALA A 26 -2.56 -2.23 4.55
CA ALA A 26 -2.38 -3.66 4.71
C ALA A 26 -3.72 -4.43 4.58
N ASP A 27 -4.78 -3.95 5.23
CA ASP A 27 -6.13 -4.52 5.16
C ASP A 27 -6.69 -4.50 3.74
N PHE A 28 -6.34 -3.49 2.93
CA PHE A 28 -6.70 -3.45 1.52
C PHE A 28 -6.05 -4.61 0.75
N ILE A 29 -4.74 -4.81 0.92
CA ILE A 29 -4.00 -5.88 0.24
C ILE A 29 -4.53 -7.26 0.66
N MET A 30 -4.76 -7.48 1.95
CA MET A 30 -5.27 -8.76 2.47
C MET A 30 -6.67 -9.15 1.95
N ARG A 31 -7.43 -8.18 1.42
CA ARG A 31 -8.74 -8.43 0.80
C ARG A 31 -8.66 -8.73 -0.69
N LEU A 32 -7.50 -8.60 -1.33
CA LEU A 32 -7.32 -8.97 -2.72
C LEU A 32 -7.37 -10.51 -2.87
N PRO A 33 -7.69 -11.03 -4.07
CA PRO A 33 -7.47 -12.44 -4.39
C PRO A 33 -6.02 -12.87 -4.11
N GLU A 34 -5.81 -14.11 -3.68
CA GLU A 34 -4.48 -14.60 -3.28
C GLU A 34 -3.46 -14.52 -4.43
N ASP A 35 -3.88 -14.84 -5.65
CA ASP A 35 -3.07 -14.73 -6.86
C ASP A 35 -2.64 -13.28 -7.13
N GLU A 36 -3.54 -12.31 -6.90
CA GLU A 36 -3.21 -10.90 -6.98
C GLU A 36 -2.26 -10.49 -5.85
N GLN A 37 -2.47 -10.93 -4.62
CA GLN A 37 -1.57 -10.63 -3.49
C GLN A 37 -0.13 -11.08 -3.75
N GLN A 38 0.06 -12.22 -4.44
CA GLN A 38 1.36 -12.75 -4.78
C GLN A 38 2.04 -12.05 -5.97
N GLU A 39 1.35 -11.14 -6.66
CA GLU A 39 1.98 -10.38 -7.74
C GLU A 39 3.13 -9.51 -7.18
N PRO A 40 4.26 -9.39 -7.90
CA PRO A 40 5.43 -8.66 -7.42
C PRO A 40 5.13 -7.22 -6.97
N ARG A 41 4.18 -6.55 -7.63
CA ARG A 41 3.77 -5.18 -7.27
C ARG A 41 3.17 -5.08 -5.87
N TRP A 42 2.41 -6.08 -5.46
CA TRP A 42 1.77 -6.12 -4.15
C TRP A 42 2.76 -6.57 -3.07
N GLN A 43 3.64 -7.53 -3.38
CA GLN A 43 4.73 -7.93 -2.49
C GLN A 43 5.68 -6.75 -2.19
N THR A 44 6.07 -5.97 -3.20
CA THR A 44 6.86 -4.75 -2.96
C THR A 44 6.10 -3.75 -2.08
N ALA A 45 4.79 -3.56 -2.28
CA ALA A 45 4.01 -2.67 -1.42
C ALA A 45 3.97 -3.16 0.04
N ILE A 46 3.81 -4.47 0.27
CA ILE A 46 3.85 -5.10 1.60
C ILE A 46 5.20 -4.85 2.29
N GLU A 47 6.32 -5.10 1.60
CA GLU A 47 7.66 -4.86 2.15
C GLU A 47 7.83 -3.39 2.59
N MET A 48 7.35 -2.44 1.80
CA MET A 48 7.43 -1.01 2.14
C MET A 48 6.55 -0.66 3.34
N LEU A 49 5.37 -1.27 3.47
CA LEU A 49 4.49 -1.11 4.65
C LEU A 49 5.15 -1.65 5.92
N ILE A 50 5.79 -2.83 5.84
CA ILE A 50 6.52 -3.44 6.96
C ILE A 50 7.68 -2.53 7.38
N ASN A 51 8.52 -2.11 6.43
CA ASN A 51 9.63 -1.19 6.73
C ASN A 51 9.15 0.13 7.34
N ALA A 52 7.99 0.65 6.93
CA ALA A 52 7.38 1.83 7.53
C ALA A 52 6.93 1.58 8.98
N ALA A 53 6.32 0.44 9.25
CA ALA A 53 5.91 0.05 10.60
C ALA A 53 7.10 -0.18 11.52
N GLU A 54 8.20 -0.76 11.03
CA GLU A 54 9.39 -1.03 11.84
C GLU A 54 10.27 0.21 12.03
N THR A 55 10.58 0.91 10.95
CA THR A 55 11.59 1.99 10.95
C THR A 55 10.97 3.39 10.99
N GLY A 56 9.81 3.59 10.34
CA GLY A 56 9.19 4.91 10.21
C GLY A 56 9.99 5.89 9.32
N GLY A 57 9.78 7.19 9.53
CA GLY A 57 10.47 8.24 8.77
C GLY A 57 10.17 8.17 7.27
N GLY A 58 11.22 8.23 6.44
CA GLY A 58 11.10 8.20 4.98
C GLY A 58 10.38 6.98 4.41
N TRP A 59 10.32 5.88 5.17
CA TRP A 59 9.58 4.69 4.78
C TRP A 59 8.07 4.89 4.67
N LEU A 60 7.49 5.87 5.37
CA LEU A 60 6.07 6.23 5.20
C LEU A 60 5.78 6.73 3.77
N LEU A 61 6.72 7.48 3.18
CA LEU A 61 6.61 7.91 1.79
C LEU A 61 6.77 6.73 0.82
N PHE A 62 7.74 5.83 1.09
CA PHE A 62 7.93 4.65 0.26
C PHE A 62 6.74 3.69 0.30
N ALA A 63 6.14 3.48 1.47
CA ALA A 63 4.90 2.72 1.62
C ALA A 63 3.77 3.32 0.77
N ARG A 64 3.58 4.64 0.81
CA ARG A 64 2.60 5.33 -0.04
C ARG A 64 2.89 5.13 -1.53
N ILE A 65 4.14 5.28 -1.96
CA ILE A 65 4.56 5.10 -3.35
C ILE A 65 4.35 3.66 -3.82
N GLY A 66 4.72 2.67 -2.99
CA GLY A 66 4.52 1.25 -3.25
C GLY A 66 3.05 0.93 -3.52
N MET A 67 2.16 1.42 -2.65
CA MET A 67 0.71 1.27 -2.83
C MET A 67 0.21 1.93 -4.11
N LEU A 68 0.62 3.16 -4.41
CA LEU A 68 0.19 3.85 -5.65
C LEU A 68 0.67 3.13 -6.91
N ARG A 69 1.89 2.57 -6.90
CA ARG A 69 2.41 1.77 -8.02
C ARG A 69 1.63 0.46 -8.17
N ALA A 70 1.35 -0.23 -7.07
CA ALA A 70 0.56 -1.45 -7.09
C ALA A 70 -0.84 -1.20 -7.66
N LEU A 71 -1.53 -0.16 -7.18
CA LEU A 71 -2.87 0.22 -7.67
C LEU A 71 -2.90 0.57 -9.17
N ASN A 72 -1.82 1.17 -9.69
CA ASN A 72 -1.72 1.55 -11.11
C ASN A 72 -1.21 0.42 -12.02
N GLY A 73 -0.79 -0.73 -11.47
CA GLY A 73 -0.22 -1.85 -12.22
C GLY A 73 -1.18 -2.57 -13.18
N ASN A 74 -2.50 -2.35 -13.08
CA ASN A 74 -3.50 -2.96 -13.96
C ASN A 74 -3.54 -2.38 -15.40
N GLY A 75 -2.68 -1.43 -15.74
CA GLY A 75 -2.78 -0.63 -16.97
C GLY A 75 -2.06 -1.14 -18.22
N ARG A 76 -1.44 -2.33 -18.24
CA ARG A 76 -0.72 -2.78 -19.44
C ARG A 76 -0.68 -4.29 -19.63
N ARG A 77 -1.77 -4.81 -20.19
CA ARG A 77 -1.81 -6.08 -20.95
C ARG A 77 -2.74 -5.86 -22.13
N ASP A 78 -2.23 -5.15 -23.14
CA ASP A 78 -2.65 -5.32 -24.53
C ASP A 78 -1.72 -6.36 -25.17
#